data_AF-A0A6I6DHX6-F1
#
_entry.id   AF-A0A6I6DHX6-F1
#
_cell.length_a   1.000
_cell.length_b   1.000
_cell.length_c   1.000
_cell.angle_alpha   90.00
_cell.angle_beta   90.00
_cell.angle_gamma   90.00
#
_symmetry.space_group_name_H-M   'P 1'
#
loop_
_entity.id
_entity.type
_entity.pdbx_description
1 polymer ?
#
loop_
_entity_poly.entity_id
_entity_poly.type
_entity_poly.pdbx_seq_one_letter_code
_entity_poly.pdbx_strand_id
1 'polypeptide(L)'
;MSGLFAQFQAFILTMMLGILTGVIFQYYQLTIRRARIGRYLLYILDFILWVMLIFVVFVGMLLINQGEMRIYVLLALLAGVVIYYRVLSQRLEKPITFAANSTVYIISKTIKITVKGLAYCRNFVKEKLKKDKGPPPDNEED
;
A
#
# COMPACT_ATOMS: atom_id res chain seq x y z
N MET A 1 -26.01 -24.01 -11.07
CA MET A 1 -25.50 -25.29 -11.62
C MET A 1 -24.86 -26.08 -10.49
N SER A 2 -25.62 -26.94 -9.81
CA SER A 2 -25.19 -27.76 -8.67
C SER A 2 -24.48 -29.03 -9.13
N GLY A 3 -23.30 -28.87 -9.75
CA GLY A 3 -22.43 -29.98 -10.15
C GLY A 3 -21.16 -30.05 -9.31
N LEU A 4 -20.64 -31.26 -9.04
CA LEU A 4 -19.31 -31.47 -8.43
C LEU A 4 -18.22 -30.64 -9.13
N PHE A 5 -18.32 -30.50 -10.45
CA PHE A 5 -17.41 -29.68 -11.25
C PHE A 5 -17.44 -28.19 -10.85
N ALA A 6 -18.62 -27.62 -10.60
CA ALA A 6 -18.75 -26.23 -10.18
C ALA A 6 -18.19 -26.00 -8.77
N GLN A 7 -18.34 -26.97 -7.87
CA GLN A 7 -17.74 -26.91 -6.53
C GLN A 7 -16.21 -26.97 -6.60
N PHE A 8 -15.66 -27.84 -7.45
CA PHE A 8 -14.23 -27.95 -7.67
C PHE A 8 -13.64 -26.68 -8.29
N GLN A 9 -14.34 -26.09 -9.28
CA GLN A 9 -13.97 -24.81 -9.87
C GLN A 9 -13.97 -23.69 -8.82
N ALA A 10 -15.02 -23.60 -7.99
CA ALA A 10 -15.08 -22.62 -6.92
C ALA A 10 -13.93 -22.78 -5.92
N PHE A 11 -13.57 -24.02 -5.59
CA PHE A 11 -12.44 -24.32 -4.72
C PHE A 11 -11.10 -23.81 -5.30
N ILE A 12 -10.81 -24.14 -6.57
CA ILE A 12 -9.57 -23.67 -7.23
C ILE A 12 -9.54 -22.15 -7.34
N LEU A 13 -10.65 -21.51 -7.72
CA LEU A 13 -10.69 -20.05 -7.82
C LEU A 13 -10.48 -19.38 -6.46
N THR A 14 -11.05 -19.94 -5.39
CA THR A 14 -10.84 -19.44 -4.02
C THR A 14 -9.39 -19.63 -3.58
N MET A 15 -8.76 -20.73 -3.98
CA MET A 15 -7.34 -20.97 -3.73
C MET A 15 -6.45 -19.97 -4.48
N MET A 16 -6.79 -19.65 -5.75
CA MET A 16 -6.12 -18.58 -6.51
C MET A 16 -6.31 -17.22 -5.86
N LEU A 17 -7.49 -16.94 -5.29
CA LEU A 17 -7.75 -15.73 -4.51
C LEU A 17 -6.82 -15.65 -3.28
N GLY A 18 -6.62 -16.76 -2.57
CA GLY A 18 -5.64 -16.84 -1.48
C GLY A 18 -4.20 -16.59 -1.94
N ILE A 19 -3.81 -17.12 -3.11
CA ILE A 19 -2.50 -16.83 -3.72
C ILE A 19 -2.37 -15.32 -4.01
N LEU A 20 -3.41 -14.71 -4.59
CA LEU A 20 -3.45 -13.28 -4.88
C LEU A 20 -3.30 -12.44 -3.60
N THR A 21 -4.00 -12.79 -2.53
CA THR A 21 -3.86 -12.15 -1.22
C THR A 21 -2.42 -12.24 -0.70
N GLY A 22 -1.77 -13.40 -0.85
CA GLY A 22 -0.35 -13.57 -0.54
C GLY A 22 0.56 -12.64 -1.34
N VAL A 23 0.33 -12.50 -2.65
CA VAL A 23 1.06 -11.57 -3.53
C VAL A 23 0.95 -10.14 -3.04
N ILE A 24 -0.28 -9.69 -2.77
CA ILE A 24 -0.56 -8.33 -2.27
C ILE A 24 0.18 -8.08 -0.96
N PHE A 25 0.15 -9.05 -0.04
CA PHE A 25 0.80 -8.91 1.25
C PHE A 25 2.33 -8.89 1.14
N GLN A 26 2.95 -9.77 0.34
CA GLN A 26 4.41 -9.74 0.14
C GLN A 26 4.85 -8.40 -0.48
N TYR A 27 4.11 -7.91 -1.47
CA TYR A 27 4.36 -6.61 -2.09
C TYR A 27 4.29 -5.46 -1.08
N TYR A 28 3.24 -5.44 -0.27
CA TYR A 28 3.09 -4.46 0.80
C TYR A 28 4.26 -4.47 1.79
N GLN A 29 4.61 -5.66 2.29
CA GLN A 29 5.66 -5.82 3.29
C GLN A 29 7.04 -5.37 2.76
N LEU A 30 7.36 -5.72 1.51
CA LEU A 30 8.58 -5.27 0.85
C LEU A 30 8.59 -3.75 0.62
N THR A 31 7.46 -3.18 0.21
CA THR A 31 7.32 -1.74 -0.02
C THR A 31 7.58 -0.96 1.27
N ILE A 32 6.98 -1.37 2.38
CA ILE A 32 7.18 -0.75 3.69
C ILE A 32 8.63 -0.86 4.16
N ARG A 33 9.22 -2.05 4.05
CA ARG A 33 10.61 -2.30 4.47
C ARG A 33 11.58 -1.41 3.70
N ARG A 34 11.32 -1.16 2.40
CA ARG A 34 12.13 -0.30 1.55
C ARG A 34 11.89 1.18 1.83
N ALA A 35 10.64 1.59 2.04
CA ALA A 35 10.26 2.98 2.28
C ALA A 35 10.67 3.52 3.67
N ARG A 36 11.04 2.63 4.61
CA ARG A 36 11.40 2.99 6.00
C ARG A 36 10.31 3.84 6.65
N ILE A 37 9.06 3.41 6.49
CA ILE A 37 7.87 4.12 7.00
C ILE A 37 7.93 4.21 8.53
N GLY A 38 7.60 5.39 9.08
CA GLY A 38 7.55 5.63 10.52
C GLY A 38 6.36 4.93 11.19
N ARG A 39 6.46 4.68 12.51
CA ARG A 39 5.52 3.85 13.28
C ARG A 39 4.04 4.24 13.13
N TYR A 40 3.71 5.53 13.15
CA TYR A 40 2.31 5.98 13.02
C TYR A 40 1.74 5.72 11.63
N LEU A 41 2.53 5.97 10.59
CA LEU A 41 2.12 5.71 9.21
C LEU A 41 1.96 4.20 8.96
N LEU A 42 2.79 3.35 9.58
CA LEU A 42 2.63 1.89 9.50
C LEU A 42 1.24 1.43 9.95
N TYR A 43 0.73 1.95 11.08
CA TYR A 43 -0.61 1.58 11.56
C TYR A 43 -1.71 1.97 10.57
N ILE A 44 -1.60 3.15 9.96
CA ILE A 44 -2.58 3.60 8.95
C ILE A 44 -2.51 2.73 7.70
N LEU A 45 -1.28 2.44 7.22
CA LEU A 45 -1.08 1.59 6.06
C LEU A 45 -1.57 0.15 6.32
N ASP A 46 -1.34 -0.40 7.51
CA ASP A 46 -1.81 -1.73 7.90
C ASP A 46 -3.32 -1.74 7.88
N PHE A 47 -3.98 -0.75 8.51
CA PHE A 47 -5.43 -0.65 8.50
C PHE A 47 -6.00 -0.60 7.08
N ILE A 48 -5.42 0.22 6.20
CA ILE A 48 -5.83 0.30 4.79
C ILE A 48 -5.64 -1.05 4.08
N LEU A 49 -4.51 -1.72 4.29
CA LEU A 49 -4.26 -3.05 3.73
C LEU A 49 -5.30 -4.06 4.19
N TRP A 50 -5.60 -4.10 5.49
CA TRP A 50 -6.57 -5.02 6.06
C TRP A 50 -7.96 -4.82 5.47
N VAL A 51 -8.43 -3.57 5.41
CA VAL A 51 -9.72 -3.23 4.78
C VAL A 51 -9.74 -3.65 3.32
N MET A 52 -8.67 -3.35 2.56
CA MET A 52 -8.56 -3.71 1.15
C MET A 52 -8.53 -5.24 0.95
N LEU A 53 -7.79 -5.98 1.77
CA LEU A 53 -7.74 -7.45 1.68
C LEU A 53 -9.08 -8.09 2.00
N ILE A 54 -9.77 -7.62 3.04
CA ILE A 54 -11.14 -8.08 3.35
C ILE A 54 -12.05 -7.81 2.15
N PHE A 55 -11.96 -6.62 1.55
CA PHE A 55 -12.76 -6.28 0.39
C PHE A 55 -12.47 -7.16 -0.82
N VAL A 56 -11.20 -7.37 -1.16
CA VAL A 56 -10.77 -8.25 -2.27
C VAL A 56 -11.26 -9.68 -2.05
N VAL A 57 -11.08 -10.21 -0.83
CA VAL A 57 -11.51 -11.56 -0.48
C VAL A 57 -13.04 -11.68 -0.55
N PHE A 58 -13.76 -10.70 -0.02
CA PHE A 58 -15.21 -10.69 0.01
C PHE A 58 -15.82 -10.60 -1.40
N VAL A 59 -15.32 -9.69 -2.24
CA VAL A 59 -15.74 -9.57 -3.64
C VAL A 59 -15.40 -10.84 -4.41
N GLY A 60 -14.19 -11.39 -4.22
CA GLY A 60 -13.81 -12.65 -4.83
C GLY A 60 -14.74 -13.79 -4.43
N MET A 61 -15.12 -13.88 -3.15
CA MET A 61 -16.09 -14.87 -2.69
C MET A 61 -17.46 -14.66 -3.33
N LEU A 62 -18.00 -13.43 -3.31
CA LEU A 62 -19.27 -13.11 -3.96
C LEU A 62 -19.31 -13.53 -5.42
N LEU A 63 -18.24 -13.31 -6.18
CA LEU A 63 -18.17 -13.69 -7.59
C LEU A 63 -18.03 -15.21 -7.80
N ILE A 64 -17.32 -15.91 -6.93
CA ILE A 64 -16.99 -17.33 -7.10
C ILE A 64 -18.10 -18.24 -6.58
N ASN A 65 -18.66 -17.92 -5.41
CA ASN A 65 -19.58 -18.79 -4.67
C ASN A 65 -20.85 -18.07 -4.19
N GLN A 66 -21.15 -16.87 -4.71
CA GLN A 66 -22.27 -16.03 -4.28
C GLN A 66 -22.19 -15.59 -2.81
N GLY A 67 -20.99 -15.61 -2.22
CA GLY A 67 -20.78 -15.24 -0.82
C GLY A 67 -21.21 -16.31 0.18
N GLU A 68 -21.44 -17.54 -0.28
CA GLU A 68 -21.75 -18.65 0.62
C GLU A 68 -20.52 -19.00 1.48
N MET A 69 -20.60 -18.64 2.77
CA MET A 69 -19.56 -18.90 3.76
C MET A 69 -19.54 -20.39 4.12
N ARG A 70 -18.82 -21.19 3.33
CA ARG A 70 -18.62 -22.63 3.58
C ARG A 70 -17.19 -22.88 4.09
N ILE A 71 -17.03 -23.78 5.05
CA ILE A 71 -15.73 -24.04 5.71
C ILE A 71 -14.61 -24.37 4.70
N TYR A 72 -14.92 -25.13 3.65
CA TYR A 72 -13.92 -25.50 2.64
C TYR A 72 -13.42 -24.31 1.81
N VAL A 73 -14.17 -23.20 1.74
CA VAL A 73 -13.76 -21.95 1.06
C VAL A 73 -12.67 -21.25 1.87
N LEU A 74 -12.85 -21.17 3.19
CA LEU A 74 -11.81 -20.67 4.11
C LEU A 74 -10.55 -21.54 4.04
N LEU A 75 -10.70 -22.87 4.00
CA LEU A 75 -9.57 -23.79 3.84
C LEU A 75 -8.84 -23.60 2.50
N ALA A 76 -9.57 -23.43 1.39
CA ALA A 76 -8.98 -23.14 0.09
C ALA A 76 -8.18 -21.83 0.10
N LEU A 77 -8.73 -20.78 0.71
CA LEU A 77 -8.08 -19.48 0.81
C LEU A 77 -6.79 -19.57 1.64
N LEU A 78 -6.85 -20.20 2.82
CA LEU A 78 -5.68 -20.44 3.66
C LEU A 78 -4.63 -21.30 2.94
N ALA A 79 -5.05 -22.37 2.27
CA ALA A 79 -4.16 -23.22 1.49
C ALA A 79 -3.47 -22.42 0.36
N GLY A 80 -4.21 -21.55 -0.34
CA GLY A 80 -3.68 -20.66 -1.35
C GLY A 80 -2.58 -19.74 -0.82
N VAL A 81 -2.82 -19.11 0.33
CA VAL A 81 -1.82 -18.26 1.01
C VAL A 81 -0.57 -19.07 1.40
N VAL A 82 -0.75 -20.25 2.00
CA VAL A 82 0.35 -21.13 2.40
C VAL A 82 1.18 -21.58 1.19
N ILE A 83 0.53 -21.98 0.10
CA ILE A 83 1.20 -22.41 -1.13
C ILE A 83 1.95 -21.26 -1.77
N TYR A 84 1.36 -20.06 -1.77
CA TYR A 84 2.04 -18.88 -2.22
C TYR A 84 3.35 -18.66 -1.44
N TYR A 85 3.30 -18.65 -0.10
CA TYR A 85 4.49 -18.40 0.70
C TYR A 85 5.54 -19.51 0.63
N ARG A 86 5.13 -20.77 0.46
CA ARG A 86 6.07 -21.90 0.38
C ARG A 86 6.70 -22.07 -0.99
N VAL A 87 5.97 -21.79 -2.08
CA VAL A 87 6.39 -22.18 -3.44
C VAL A 87 6.61 -20.98 -4.35
N LEU A 88 5.76 -19.96 -4.28
CA LEU A 88 5.77 -18.84 -5.24
C LEU A 88 6.55 -17.63 -4.72
N SER A 89 6.64 -17.43 -3.40
CA SER A 89 7.24 -16.24 -2.79
C SER A 89 8.68 -15.99 -3.26
N GLN A 90 9.51 -17.03 -3.33
CA GLN A 90 10.90 -16.94 -3.78
C GLN A 90 11.01 -16.60 -5.27
N ARG A 91 10.11 -17.13 -6.10
CA ARG A 91 10.10 -16.87 -7.55
C ARG A 91 9.64 -15.45 -7.85
N LEU A 92 8.65 -14.97 -7.10
CA LEU A 92 8.05 -13.65 -7.28
C LEU A 92 8.79 -12.55 -6.51
N GLU A 93 9.74 -12.89 -5.63
CA GLU A 93 10.49 -11.92 -4.85
C GLU A 93 11.19 -10.87 -5.73
N LYS A 94 11.83 -11.28 -6.82
CA LYS A 94 12.54 -10.37 -7.75
C LYS A 94 11.59 -9.34 -8.40
N PRO A 95 10.53 -9.74 -9.13
CA PRO A 95 9.62 -8.78 -9.75
C PRO A 95 8.89 -7.93 -8.70
N ILE A 96 8.49 -8.51 -7.57
CA ILE A 96 7.82 -7.77 -6.50
C ILE A 96 8.77 -6.75 -5.88
N THR A 97 10.03 -7.09 -5.66
CA THR A 97 11.03 -6.14 -5.13
C THR A 97 11.31 -5.01 -6.13
N PHE A 98 11.35 -5.30 -7.43
CA PHE A 98 11.47 -4.28 -8.47
C PHE A 98 10.27 -3.31 -8.46
N ALA A 99 9.06 -3.85 -8.36
CA ALA A 99 7.84 -3.05 -8.26
C ALA A 99 7.85 -2.19 -6.99
N ALA A 100 8.21 -2.78 -5.84
CA ALA A 100 8.32 -2.07 -4.57
C ALA A 100 9.37 -0.94 -4.61
N ASN A 101 10.54 -1.19 -5.20
CA ASN A 101 11.57 -0.16 -5.34
C ASN A 101 11.08 0.99 -6.24
N SER A 102 10.37 0.68 -7.32
CA SER A 102 9.81 1.67 -8.23
C SER A 102 8.78 2.55 -7.52
N THR A 103 7.88 1.96 -6.72
CA THR A 103 6.87 2.74 -5.99
C THR A 103 7.49 3.63 -4.92
N VAL A 104 8.46 3.12 -4.16
CA VAL A 104 9.18 3.94 -3.17
C VAL A 104 9.95 5.07 -3.84
N TYR A 105 10.59 4.83 -4.98
CA TYR A 105 11.29 5.86 -5.74
C TYR A 105 10.33 6.98 -6.17
N ILE A 106 9.19 6.63 -6.79
CA ILE A 106 8.18 7.60 -7.24
C ILE A 106 7.66 8.42 -6.07
N ILE A 107 7.22 7.77 -4.98
CA ILE A 107 6.68 8.44 -3.80
C ILE A 107 7.73 9.40 -3.21
N SER A 108 8.97 8.93 -3.03
CA SER A 108 10.04 9.76 -2.47
C SER A 108 10.38 10.97 -3.36
N LYS A 109 10.31 10.82 -4.68
CA LYS A 109 10.55 11.91 -5.63
C LYS A 109 9.44 12.95 -5.54
N THR A 110 8.18 12.52 -5.51
CA THR A 110 7.03 13.41 -5.37
C THR A 110 7.09 14.18 -4.05
N ILE A 111 7.32 13.51 -2.93
CA ILE A 111 7.44 14.16 -1.61
C ILE A 111 8.57 15.21 -1.62
N LYS A 112 9.75 14.87 -2.15
CA LYS A 112 10.88 15.82 -2.21
C LYS A 112 10.56 17.05 -3.03
N ILE A 113 9.86 16.90 -4.16
CA ILE A 113 9.43 18.02 -5.00
C ILE A 113 8.45 18.90 -4.23
N THR A 114 7.44 18.32 -3.59
CA THR A 114 6.44 19.06 -2.81
C THR A 114 7.08 19.81 -1.64
N VAL A 115 7.96 19.15 -0.88
CA VAL A 115 8.65 19.77 0.26
C VAL A 115 9.59 20.89 -0.20
N LYS A 116 10.34 20.70 -1.29
CA LYS A 116 11.22 21.73 -1.84
C LYS A 116 10.43 22.92 -2.37
N GLY A 117 9.32 22.68 -3.06
CA GLY A 117 8.38 23.72 -3.51
C GLY A 117 7.82 24.53 -2.33
N LEU A 118 7.37 23.84 -1.27
CA LEU A 118 6.88 24.49 -0.07
C LEU A 118 7.95 25.32 0.64
N ALA A 119 9.17 24.79 0.75
CA ALA A 119 10.30 25.50 1.34
C ALA A 119 10.69 26.75 0.53
N TYR A 120 10.61 26.68 -0.80
CA TYR A 120 10.82 27.82 -1.68
C TYR A 120 9.76 28.91 -1.46
N CYS A 121 8.47 28.55 -1.45
CA CYS A 121 7.38 29.49 -1.14
C CYS A 121 7.56 30.15 0.23
N ARG A 122 7.92 29.38 1.26
CA ARG A 122 8.17 29.90 2.61
C ARG A 122 9.31 30.93 2.60
N ASN A 123 10.41 30.63 1.92
CA ASN A 123 11.55 31.55 1.86
C ASN A 123 11.20 32.83 1.09
N PHE A 124 10.45 32.72 -0.01
CA PHE A 124 9.98 33.87 -0.79
C PHE A 124 9.06 34.80 0.03
N VAL A 125 8.14 34.25 0.81
CA VAL A 125 7.27 35.04 1.71
C VAL A 125 8.09 35.73 2.80
N LYS A 126 9.07 35.02 3.38
CA LYS A 126 9.95 35.57 4.43
C LYS A 126 10.82 36.71 3.90
N GLU A 127 11.26 36.62 2.66
CA GLU A 127 12.04 37.65 1.98
C GLU A 127 11.20 38.90 1.70
N LYS A 128 9.95 38.75 1.25
CA LYS A 128 8.98 39.85 1.12
C LYS A 128 8.69 40.53 2.47
N LEU A 129 8.46 39.76 3.54
CA LEU A 129 8.20 40.29 4.88
C LEU A 129 9.40 41.05 5.47
N LYS A 130 10.63 40.67 5.12
CA LYS A 130 11.84 41.41 5.54
C LYS A 130 12.02 42.73 4.79
N LYS A 131 11.58 42.80 3.53
CA LYS A 131 11.66 44.00 2.69
C LYS A 131 10.62 45.07 3.09
N ASP A 132 9.51 44.65 3.69
CA ASP A 132 8.43 45.52 4.16
C ASP A 132 8.70 46.16 5.54
N LYS A 133 9.59 45.56 6.34
CA LYS A 133 10.18 46.23 7.50
C LYS A 133 11.23 47.22 7.00
N GLY A 134 10.79 48.46 6.75
CA GLY A 134 11.65 49.60 6.37
C GLY A 134 12.79 49.85 7.37
N PRO A 135 13.73 50.79 7.06
CA PRO A 135 14.89 51.04 7.90
C PRO A 135 14.47 51.34 9.35
N PRO A 136 15.27 50.97 10.36
CA PRO A 136 15.01 51.40 11.74
C PRO A 136 14.83 52.93 11.74
N PRO A 137 13.90 53.48 12.55
CA PRO A 137 13.82 54.93 12.69
C PRO A 137 15.22 55.41 13.11
N ASP A 138 15.78 56.32 12.33
CA ASP A 138 16.97 57.04 12.75
C ASP A 138 16.60 57.68 14.09
N ASN A 139 17.41 57.40 15.12
CA ASN A 139 17.26 58.08 16.40
C ASN A 139 17.62 59.55 16.15
N GLU A 140 16.65 60.32 15.66
CA GLU A 140 16.68 61.77 15.65
C GLU A 140 16.65 62.22 17.11
N GLU A 141 17.84 62.60 17.56
CA GLU A 141 18.13 63.76 18.41
C GLU A 141 17.27 63.96 19.68
N ASP A 142 17.90 63.70 20.83
CA ASP A 142 17.85 64.59 22.01
C ASP A 142 19.28 65.01 22.36
#